data_AF-A0A6V7JRP3-F1
#
_entry.id   AF-A0A6V7JRP3-F1
#
_cell.length_a   1.000
_cell.length_b   1.000
_cell.length_c   1.000
_cell.angle_alpha   90.00
_cell.angle_beta   90.00
_cell.angle_gamma   90.00
#
_symmetry.space_group_name_H-M   'P 1'
#
loop_
_entity.id
_entity.type
_entity.pdbx_description
1 polymer ?
#
loop_
_entity_poly.entity_id
_entity_poly.type
_entity_poly.pdbx_seq_one_letter_code
_entity_poly.pdbx_strand_id
1 'polypeptide(L)' 'CTELGLVCKRDQWSGKAGSCGKIAANAQLKVIDIDTGVTLGPNEEGEVCGKTQYRMVGYYKNPEMTAAVIDNE' A
#
# COMPACT_ATOMS: atom_id res chain seq x y z
N CYS A 1 -1.08 4.85 -6.87
CA CYS A 1 -1.90 3.63 -6.94
C CYS A 1 -3.36 4.06 -6.81
N THR A 2 -4.15 3.84 -7.86
CA THR A 2 -5.59 4.18 -7.86
C THR A 2 -6.41 3.12 -7.11
N GLU A 3 -5.89 1.90 -7.05
CA GLU A 3 -6.49 0.72 -6.44
C GLU A 3 -6.62 0.82 -4.92
N LEU A 4 -5.80 1.65 -4.27
CA LEU A 4 -5.82 1.88 -2.83
C LEU A 4 -6.40 3.26 -2.45
N GLY A 5 -6.76 4.11 -3.41
CA GLY A 5 -7.14 5.48 -3.12
C GLY A 5 -6.02 6.24 -2.38
N LEU A 6 -6.35 6.87 -1.25
CA LEU A 6 -5.38 7.61 -0.43
C LEU A 6 -4.70 6.68 0.60
N VAL A 7 -3.39 6.45 0.45
CA VAL A 7 -2.58 5.65 1.38
C VAL A 7 -1.57 6.50 2.16
N CYS A 8 -0.89 7.41 1.47
CA CYS A 8 0.13 8.28 2.06
C CYS A 8 -0.22 9.75 1.80
N LYS A 9 0.04 10.60 2.79
CA LYS A 9 -0.07 12.05 2.69
C LYS A 9 1.30 12.69 2.85
N ARG A 10 1.64 13.63 1.98
CA ARG A 10 2.83 14.46 2.16
C ARG A 10 2.59 15.47 3.27
N ASP A 11 3.54 15.58 4.17
CA ASP A 11 3.55 16.64 5.18
C ASP A 11 4.06 17.92 4.53
N GLN A 12 3.26 18.99 4.56
CA GLN A 12 3.58 20.25 3.87
C GLN A 12 4.65 21.07 4.59
N TRP A 13 4.94 20.79 5.87
CA TRP A 13 5.81 21.62 6.70
C TRP A 13 7.11 20.92 7.11
N SER A 14 7.12 19.60 7.22
CA SER A 14 8.23 18.80 7.78
C SER A 14 8.62 17.58 6.94
N GLY A 15 8.32 17.60 5.64
CA GLY A 15 8.62 16.48 4.74
C GLY A 15 10.11 16.21 4.56
N LYS A 16 10.54 14.95 4.66
CA LYS A 16 11.88 14.49 4.25
C LYS A 16 11.95 14.39 2.72
N ALA A 17 12.95 15.01 2.10
CA ALA A 17 13.18 14.87 0.66
C ALA A 17 13.31 13.39 0.26
N GLY A 18 12.66 12.99 -0.83
CA GLY A 18 12.60 11.59 -1.29
C GLY A 18 11.55 10.72 -0.57
N SER A 19 10.84 11.22 0.45
CA SER A 19 9.76 10.48 1.11
C SER A 19 8.42 10.65 0.40
N CYS A 20 7.62 9.57 0.38
CA CYS A 20 6.20 9.62 -0.02
C CYS A 20 5.29 10.24 1.06
N GLY A 21 5.82 10.52 2.26
CA GLY A 21 5.09 11.11 3.38
C GLY A 21 4.75 10.12 4.49
N LYS A 22 3.67 10.39 5.22
CA LYS A 22 3.18 9.57 6.33
C LYS A 22 1.91 8.85 5.92
N ILE A 23 1.62 7.73 6.59
CA ILE A 23 0.39 6.95 6.38
C ILE A 23 -0.84 7.85 6.66
N ALA A 24 -1.83 7.78 5.77
CA ALA A 24 -3.10 8.48 5.90
C ALA A 24 -3.95 7.89 7.03
N ALA A 25 -4.90 8.67 7.55
CA ALA A 25 -5.82 8.15 8.57
C ALA A 25 -6.63 6.97 7.98
N ASN A 26 -6.84 5.93 8.78
CA ASN A 26 -7.56 4.71 8.39
C ASN A 26 -6.89 3.90 7.26
N ALA A 27 -5.60 4.10 7.01
CA ALA A 27 -4.79 3.26 6.16
C ALA A 27 -3.73 2.51 6.99
N GLN A 28 -3.36 1.32 6.53
CA GLN A 28 -2.28 0.49 7.06
C GLN A 28 -1.31 0.19 5.93
N LEU A 29 -0.02 0.09 6.27
CA LEU A 29 1.04 -0.20 5.32
C LEU A 29 2.05 -1.12 5.98
N LYS A 30 2.42 -2.19 5.27
CA LYS A 30 3.53 -3.08 5.62
C LYS A 30 4.49 -3.17 4.43
N VAL A 31 5.74 -3.49 4.72
CA VAL A 31 6.73 -3.86 3.71
C VAL A 31 6.96 -5.36 3.85
N ILE A 32 6.92 -6.09 2.74
CA ILE A 32 7.17 -7.53 2.72
C ILE A 32 8.33 -7.87 1.79
N ASP A 33 9.03 -8.95 2.10
CA ASP A 33 9.98 -9.56 1.18
C ASP A 33 9.22 -10.31 0.06
N ILE A 34 9.62 -10.11 -1.19
CA ILE A 34 8.89 -10.64 -2.36
C ILE A 34 9.01 -12.17 -2.46
N ASP A 35 10.15 -12.72 -2.05
CA ASP A 35 10.44 -14.15 -2.18
C ASP A 35 9.83 -14.96 -1.03
N THR A 36 9.84 -14.41 0.19
CA THR A 36 9.42 -15.11 1.41
C THR A 36 8.05 -14.69 1.94
N GLY A 37 7.54 -13.52 1.54
CA GLY A 37 6.28 -12.96 2.03
C GLY A 37 6.33 -12.49 3.49
N VAL A 38 7.50 -12.49 4.13
CA VAL A 38 7.68 -12.10 5.53
C VAL A 38 7.61 -10.59 5.66
N THR A 39 6.99 -10.09 6.73
CA THR A 39 6.96 -8.65 7.03
C THR A 39 8.33 -8.18 7.46
N LEU A 40 8.85 -7.20 6.73
CA LEU A 40 10.14 -6.57 6.96
C LEU A 40 10.05 -5.44 7.99
N GLY A 41 11.18 -5.17 8.63
CA GLY A 41 11.35 -4.13 9.62
C GLY A 41 11.71 -2.76 9.04
N PRO A 42 12.00 -1.78 9.90
CA PRO A 42 12.33 -0.42 9.48
C PRO A 42 13.65 -0.37 8.72
N ASN A 43 13.65 0.35 7.59
CA ASN A 43 14.79 0.54 6.67
C ASN A 43 15.18 -0.69 5.84
N GLU A 44 14.34 -1.71 5.79
CA GLU A 44 14.49 -2.83 4.85
C GLU A 44 13.71 -2.55 3.55
N GLU A 45 14.27 -2.97 2.43
CA GLU A 45 13.67 -2.79 1.10
C GLU A 45 12.84 -4.02 0.73
N GLY A 46 11.64 -3.78 0.19
CA GLY A 46 10.71 -4.83 -0.20
C GLY A 46 9.47 -4.27 -0.87
N GLU A 47 8.47 -5.12 -1.06
CA GLU A 47 7.18 -4.74 -1.64
C GLU A 47 6.30 -4.01 -0.62
N VAL A 48 5.68 -2.91 -1.05
CA VAL A 48 4.77 -2.13 -0.22
C VAL A 48 3.34 -2.65 -0.36
N CYS A 49 2.80 -3.23 0.70
CA CYS A 49 1.41 -3.67 0.76
C CYS A 49 0.57 -2.70 1.59
N GLY A 50 -0.50 -2.17 1.00
CA GLY A 50 -1.39 -1.22 1.65
C GLY A 50 -2.78 -1.80 1.88
N LYS A 51 -3.35 -1.56 3.07
CA LYS A 51 -4.74 -1.88 3.40
C LYS A 51 -5.49 -0.61 3.77
N THR A 52 -6.66 -0.41 3.17
CA THR A 52 -7.46 0.80 3.33
C THR A 52 -8.91 0.52 3.01
N GLN A 53 -9.81 1.20 3.72
CA GLN A 53 -11.25 1.13 3.46
C GLN A 53 -11.66 1.76 2.13
N TYR A 54 -10.78 2.56 1.51
CA TYR A 54 -11.01 3.25 0.25
C TYR A 54 -10.47 2.49 -0.97
N ARG A 55 -10.11 1.22 -0.80
CA ARG A 55 -9.62 0.36 -1.88
C ARG A 55 -10.68 0.17 -2.97
N MET A 56 -10.22 -0.08 -4.19
CA MET A 56 -11.10 -0.43 -5.30
C MET A 56 -11.87 -1.72 -5.00
N VAL A 57 -13.05 -1.83 -5.60
CA VAL A 57 -13.84 -3.08 -5.57
C VAL A 57 -13.23 -4.12 -6.52
N GLY A 58 -12.61 -3.67 -7.61
CA GLY A 58 -11.95 -4.52 -8.59
C GLY A 58 -11.82 -3.84 -9.95
N TYR A 59 -11.13 -4.51 -10.88
CA TYR A 59 -11.03 -4.08 -12.27
C TYR A 59 -12.32 -4.44 -13.03
N TYR A 60 -12.82 -3.51 -13.83
CA TYR A 60 -14.07 -3.69 -14.57
C TYR A 60 -14.00 -4.91 -15.52
N LYS A 61 -14.96 -5.83 -15.37
CA LYS A 61 -15.06 -7.08 -16.14
C LYS A 61 -13.81 -7.99 -16.08
N ASN A 62 -12.94 -7.80 -15.10
CA ASN A 62 -11.72 -8.59 -14.98
C ASN A 62 -11.55 -9.15 -13.54
N PRO A 63 -12.29 -10.23 -13.21
CA PRO A 63 -12.23 -10.84 -11.88
C PRO A 63 -10.88 -11.50 -11.58
N GLU A 64 -10.16 -12.01 -12.60
CA GLU A 64 -8.86 -12.66 -12.42
C GLU A 64 -7.80 -11.66 -11.96
N MET A 65 -7.68 -10.52 -12.65
CA MET A 65 -6.76 -9.45 -12.23
C MET A 65 -7.17 -8.83 -10.90
N THR A 66 -8.47 -8.83 -10.58
CA THR A 66 -8.95 -8.35 -9.28
C THR A 66 -8.49 -9.28 -8.16
N ALA A 67 -8.68 -10.59 -8.32
CA ALA A 67 -8.26 -11.58 -7.33
C ALA A 67 -6.74 -11.65 -7.16
N ALA A 68 -5.98 -11.32 -8.21
CA ALA A 68 -4.51 -11.31 -8.16
C ALA A 68 -3.94 -10.15 -7.31
N VAL A 69 -4.67 -9.05 -7.13
CA VAL A 69 -4.19 -7.85 -6.41
C VAL A 69 -4.94 -7.58 -5.10
N ILE A 70 -6.03 -8.29 -4.85
CA ILE A 70 -6.85 -8.17 -3.65
C ILE A 70 -6.63 -9.42 -2.80
N ASP A 71 -5.81 -9.28 -1.76
CA ASP A 71 -5.69 -10.30 -0.73
C ASP A 71 -6.99 -10.44 0.09
N ASN A 72 -7.24 -11.65 0.59
CA ASN A 72 -8.37 -11.96 1.47
C ASN A 72 -8.13 -11.58 2.95
N GLU A 73 -7.00 -10.95 3.27
CA GLU A 73 -6.56 -10.58 4.64
C GLU A 73 -7.15 -9.26 5.14
#